data_AF-A0A9W8Z0B9-F1
#
_entry.id   AF-A0A9W8Z0B9-F1
#
_cell.length_a   1.000
_cell.length_b   1.000
_cell.length_c   1.000
_cell.angle_alpha   90.00
_cell.angle_beta   90.00
_cell.angle_gamma   90.00
#
_symmetry.space_group_name_H-M   'P 1'
#
loop_
_entity.id
_entity.type
_entity.pdbx_description
1 polymer ?
#
loop_
_entity_poly.entity_id
_entity_poly.type
_entity_poly.pdbx_seq_one_letter_code
_entity_poly.pdbx_strand_id
1 'polypeptide(L)'
;MLFSPPEFSLATGNIGKRAPGPGPAAPKPKPLSPNPQPAPKPGSVPAPGSKSQPSPSPKPAAQPIFPKLAVPYKDEATNLCDLYLDCPEDDGDVFDGIEARNEDHTFINQNRLSKRRTVDATLPTSGKLTLTAPNQPPSGMLYTGPRKNNDKNVFDFKDNKLGSRIVKNFKAIVKPTYMYATEHIIELQTIAMFMEFAVKQNSALDTFFRSEWSRKLSATSIAARKGKPSYKLTKQDTLMALIFEPMGSISNPTNYVLCEQQINLYKERLWSAKKALMEPETYKETVKNAVKGAVPSSDYLSALRLVNVMAKFRDINNNIKLELSNVGALTNQPNVDLIPIWNAFLVDRISKAESWGTAWLASRFPETEKEIDAAIKKYRAMYRQLQQEESGVKAAQHAASQKTRQNQLEQQLRAQATRRRAAEARVTTLRNSRKGKTAAQKNTINNQISVAKKNVLTEMRAEGVIQRTIHELCAHSVNLILTNLLADQSRVVEYKRGMVGLKLTRP
;
A
#
# COMPACT_ATOMS: atom_id res chain seq x y z
N MET A 1 2.91 -12.47 46.34
CA MET A 1 3.47 -11.17 45.90
C MET A 1 2.60 -10.67 44.77
N LEU A 2 1.89 -9.59 45.06
CA LEU A 2 0.93 -8.88 44.22
C LEU A 2 1.63 -8.17 43.07
N PHE A 3 1.01 -8.11 41.89
CA PHE A 3 0.70 -6.85 41.22
C PHE A 3 -0.42 -7.08 40.20
N SER A 4 -1.56 -6.44 40.45
CA SER A 4 -2.69 -6.30 39.52
C SER A 4 -2.40 -5.23 38.47
N PRO A 5 -2.93 -5.36 37.24
CA PRO A 5 -2.82 -4.34 36.19
C PRO A 5 -3.77 -3.15 36.44
N PRO A 6 -3.50 -1.95 35.89
CA PRO A 6 -4.34 -0.78 36.10
C PRO A 6 -5.62 -0.87 35.27
N GLU A 7 -6.75 -0.76 35.95
CA GLU A 7 -8.05 -0.45 35.36
C GLU A 7 -8.08 1.02 34.92
N PHE A 8 -8.21 1.25 33.63
CA PHE A 8 -8.69 2.55 33.12
C PHE A 8 -10.21 2.52 33.13
N SER A 9 -10.80 3.04 34.21
CA SER A 9 -12.21 3.39 34.31
C SER A 9 -12.48 4.64 33.48
N LEU A 10 -13.16 4.49 32.35
CA LEU A 10 -13.80 5.60 31.65
C LEU A 10 -15.13 5.88 32.36
N ALA A 11 -15.13 6.90 33.21
CA ALA A 11 -16.35 7.46 33.77
C ALA A 11 -17.27 7.94 32.64
N THR A 12 -18.37 7.23 32.44
CA THR A 12 -19.51 7.66 31.62
C THR A 12 -20.28 8.74 32.39
N GLY A 13 -19.82 9.98 32.27
CA GLY A 13 -20.59 11.17 32.63
C GLY A 13 -21.85 11.26 31.77
N ASN A 14 -22.99 11.13 32.43
CA ASN A 14 -24.34 11.16 31.89
C ASN A 14 -24.65 12.55 31.28
N ILE A 15 -24.57 12.70 29.96
CA ILE A 15 -25.01 13.92 29.25
C ILE A 15 -26.45 13.72 28.80
N GLY A 16 -27.37 14.34 29.54
CA GLY A 16 -28.79 14.39 29.20
C GLY A 16 -29.04 15.00 27.81
N LYS A 17 -29.93 14.37 27.05
CA LYS A 17 -30.49 14.89 25.80
C LYS A 17 -31.20 16.22 26.09
N ARG A 18 -30.59 17.35 25.72
CA ARG A 18 -31.30 18.61 25.52
C ARG A 18 -31.79 18.69 24.08
N ALA A 19 -33.07 19.00 23.92
CA ALA A 19 -33.69 19.31 22.63
C ALA A 19 -33.04 20.56 22.00
N PRO A 20 -32.98 20.65 20.66
CA PRO A 20 -32.45 21.83 19.98
C PRO A 20 -33.41 23.01 20.18
N GLY A 21 -32.92 24.07 20.82
CA GLY A 21 -33.62 25.36 20.90
C GLY A 21 -33.61 26.09 19.56
N PRO A 22 -34.56 27.01 19.33
CA PRO A 22 -34.66 27.78 18.09
C PRO A 22 -33.44 28.70 17.95
N GLY A 23 -32.83 28.69 16.77
CA GLY A 23 -31.66 29.50 16.44
C GLY A 23 -31.98 31.01 16.42
N PRO A 24 -30.98 31.87 16.70
CA PRO A 24 -31.17 33.31 16.73
C PRO A 24 -31.47 33.88 15.33
N ALA A 25 -32.41 34.83 15.31
CA ALA A 25 -32.85 35.54 14.12
C ALA A 25 -31.72 36.33 13.44
N ALA A 26 -31.78 36.39 12.11
CA ALA A 26 -30.85 37.13 11.27
C ALA A 26 -30.82 38.64 11.61
N PRO A 27 -29.65 39.31 11.52
CA PRO A 27 -29.56 40.75 11.77
C PRO A 27 -30.30 41.55 10.68
N LYS A 28 -31.14 42.50 11.11
CA LYS A 28 -31.77 43.49 10.22
C LYS A 28 -30.71 44.43 9.59
N PRO A 29 -30.89 44.86 8.34
CA PRO A 29 -30.02 45.82 7.69
C PRO A 29 -30.12 47.21 8.36
N LYS A 30 -28.97 47.86 8.53
CA LYS A 30 -28.87 49.24 9.06
C LYS A 30 -29.39 50.26 8.03
N PRO A 31 -29.97 51.39 8.47
CA PRO A 31 -30.41 52.47 7.59
C PRO A 31 -29.23 53.22 6.98
N LEU A 32 -29.37 53.61 5.72
CA LEU A 32 -28.49 54.54 5.01
C LEU A 32 -28.53 55.91 5.69
N SER A 33 -27.36 56.46 5.99
CA SER A 33 -27.19 57.85 6.46
C SER A 33 -27.26 58.84 5.28
N PRO A 34 -27.74 60.08 5.51
CA PRO A 34 -28.05 61.03 4.45
C PRO A 34 -26.82 61.75 3.90
N ASN A 35 -26.94 62.18 2.65
CA ASN A 35 -25.98 62.98 1.87
C ASN A 35 -25.48 64.23 2.63
N PRO A 36 -24.18 64.54 2.61
CA PRO A 36 -23.69 65.84 3.06
C PRO A 36 -23.95 66.93 2.01
N GLN A 37 -24.40 68.10 2.49
CA GLN A 37 -24.49 69.36 1.73
C GLN A 37 -23.12 69.84 1.22
N PRO A 38 -23.08 70.61 0.11
CA PRO A 38 -21.85 71.18 -0.41
C PRO A 38 -21.43 72.42 0.40
N ALA A 39 -20.15 72.45 0.79
CA ALA A 39 -19.51 73.59 1.44
C ALA A 39 -19.15 74.71 0.43
N PRO A 40 -19.06 75.98 0.86
CA PRO A 40 -18.82 77.11 -0.02
C PRO A 40 -17.35 77.23 -0.45
N LYS A 41 -17.15 77.76 -1.67
CA LYS A 41 -15.85 78.04 -2.29
C LYS A 41 -14.98 78.98 -1.44
N PRO A 42 -13.73 78.62 -1.13
CA PRO A 42 -12.71 79.57 -0.71
C PRO A 42 -12.04 80.24 -1.91
N GLY A 43 -11.76 81.54 -1.76
CA GLY A 43 -11.12 82.39 -2.75
C GLY A 43 -9.64 82.07 -3.04
N SER A 44 -9.17 82.66 -4.12
CA SER A 44 -7.83 82.53 -4.71
C SER A 44 -6.70 82.93 -3.75
N VAL A 45 -5.84 81.96 -3.44
CA VAL A 45 -4.55 82.17 -2.74
C VAL A 45 -3.41 82.17 -3.77
N PRO A 46 -2.38 83.03 -3.64
CA PRO A 46 -1.29 83.17 -4.61
C PRO A 46 -0.39 81.93 -4.69
N ALA A 47 0.17 81.70 -5.88
CA ALA A 47 1.01 80.56 -6.23
C ALA A 47 2.26 80.41 -5.34
N PRO A 48 2.48 79.24 -4.72
CA PRO A 48 3.77 78.87 -4.14
C PRO A 48 4.68 78.28 -5.22
N GLY A 49 5.94 78.72 -5.24
CA GLY A 49 6.97 78.35 -6.20
C GLY A 49 7.22 76.84 -6.32
N SER A 50 7.71 76.47 -7.51
CA SER A 50 8.04 75.10 -7.92
C SER A 50 9.00 74.41 -6.94
N LYS A 51 8.45 73.57 -6.06
CA LYS A 51 9.24 72.56 -5.35
C LYS A 51 9.54 71.44 -6.34
N SER A 52 10.82 71.17 -6.52
CA SER A 52 11.38 70.07 -7.29
C SER A 52 10.63 68.79 -6.96
N GLN A 53 10.01 68.21 -7.98
CA GLN A 53 9.32 66.93 -7.88
C GLN A 53 10.32 65.88 -7.37
N PRO A 54 10.03 65.16 -6.26
CA PRO A 54 10.85 64.04 -5.85
C PRO A 54 10.90 63.04 -7.00
N SER A 55 12.12 62.66 -7.42
CA SER A 55 12.31 61.62 -8.43
C SER A 55 11.43 60.42 -8.08
N PRO A 56 10.66 59.87 -9.04
CA PRO A 56 9.76 58.75 -8.78
C PRO A 56 10.58 57.62 -8.15
N SER A 57 10.13 57.15 -6.98
CA SER A 57 10.75 56.01 -6.31
C SER A 57 10.89 54.87 -7.32
N PRO A 58 12.08 54.26 -7.46
CA PRO A 58 12.32 53.24 -8.47
C PRO A 58 11.25 52.15 -8.34
N LYS A 59 10.55 51.91 -9.46
CA LYS A 59 9.51 50.90 -9.55
C LYS A 59 10.07 49.58 -9.01
N PRO A 60 9.43 48.93 -8.02
CA PRO A 60 9.91 47.66 -7.50
C PRO A 60 10.15 46.70 -8.66
N ALA A 61 11.37 46.13 -8.73
CA ALA A 61 11.70 45.15 -9.74
C ALA A 61 10.63 44.06 -9.72
N ALA A 62 10.13 43.66 -10.90
CA ALA A 62 9.13 42.62 -11.01
C ALA A 62 9.61 41.38 -10.24
N GLN A 63 8.83 40.92 -9.28
CA GLN A 63 9.22 39.75 -8.50
C GLN A 63 9.35 38.55 -9.44
N PRO A 64 10.46 37.78 -9.36
CA PRO A 64 10.63 36.60 -10.19
C PRO A 64 9.47 35.63 -9.97
N ILE A 65 8.84 35.20 -11.07
CA ILE A 65 7.80 34.16 -11.03
C ILE A 65 8.52 32.82 -10.89
N PHE A 66 8.48 32.24 -9.70
CA PHE A 66 9.13 30.96 -9.43
C PHE A 66 8.24 29.77 -9.83
N PRO A 67 8.83 28.66 -10.28
CA PRO A 67 8.09 27.47 -10.67
C PRO A 67 7.42 26.79 -9.45
N LYS A 68 6.28 26.14 -9.69
CA LYS A 68 5.63 25.24 -8.72
C LYS A 68 6.59 24.13 -8.29
N LEU A 69 6.49 23.67 -7.05
CA LEU A 69 7.32 22.59 -6.52
C LEU A 69 7.25 21.34 -7.42
N ALA A 70 8.38 20.98 -8.02
CA ALA A 70 8.47 19.96 -9.07
C ALA A 70 8.35 18.52 -8.54
N VAL A 71 8.77 18.28 -7.29
CA VAL A 71 8.39 17.07 -6.53
C VAL A 71 7.35 17.49 -5.48
N PRO A 72 6.07 17.58 -5.87
CA PRO A 72 5.01 17.95 -4.94
C PRO A 72 4.88 16.88 -3.86
N TYR A 73 4.40 17.29 -2.69
CA TYR A 73 3.88 16.33 -1.73
C TYR A 73 2.77 15.52 -2.41
N LYS A 74 2.96 14.21 -2.49
CA LYS A 74 1.93 13.29 -2.95
C LYS A 74 1.30 12.70 -1.72
N ASP A 75 0.06 13.10 -1.43
CA ASP A 75 -0.75 12.44 -0.39
C ASP A 75 -1.30 11.09 -0.89
N GLU A 76 -1.02 10.70 -2.13
CA GLU A 76 -1.39 9.42 -2.70
C GLU A 76 -0.28 8.38 -2.50
N ALA A 77 -0.66 7.15 -2.17
CA ALA A 77 0.23 6.02 -2.03
C ALA A 77 0.81 5.60 -3.39
N THR A 78 2.08 5.23 -3.39
CA THR A 78 2.77 4.65 -4.54
C THR A 78 2.58 3.14 -4.50
N ASN A 79 2.33 2.54 -5.67
CA ASN A 79 2.41 1.10 -5.83
C ASN A 79 3.88 0.65 -5.74
N LEU A 80 4.24 -0.03 -4.66
CA LEU A 80 5.63 -0.46 -4.43
C LEU A 80 6.08 -1.59 -5.37
N CYS A 81 5.14 -2.30 -6.03
CA CYS A 81 5.44 -3.41 -6.92
C CYS A 81 6.24 -3.02 -8.17
N ASP A 82 6.12 -1.77 -8.61
CA ASP A 82 6.75 -1.36 -9.86
C ASP A 82 8.21 -0.93 -9.68
N LEU A 83 8.58 -0.50 -8.47
CA LEU A 83 9.82 0.24 -8.24
C LEU A 83 10.69 -0.33 -7.12
N TYR A 84 10.08 -0.99 -6.13
CA TYR A 84 10.75 -1.29 -4.86
C TYR A 84 10.68 -2.75 -4.44
N LEU A 85 9.65 -3.45 -4.88
CA LEU A 85 9.43 -4.85 -4.55
C LEU A 85 9.49 -5.67 -5.82
N ASP A 86 10.20 -6.80 -5.77
CA ASP A 86 10.10 -7.83 -6.80
C ASP A 86 8.72 -8.46 -6.70
N CYS A 87 7.73 -7.80 -7.32
CA CYS A 87 6.46 -8.40 -7.62
C CYS A 87 6.65 -9.23 -8.86
N PRO A 88 6.32 -10.53 -8.85
CA PRO A 88 6.35 -11.33 -10.06
C PRO A 88 5.48 -10.61 -11.08
N GLU A 89 6.11 -10.04 -12.11
CA GLU A 89 5.38 -9.50 -13.25
C GLU A 89 4.55 -10.64 -13.82
N ASP A 90 3.32 -10.34 -14.20
CA ASP A 90 2.49 -11.29 -14.94
C ASP A 90 3.33 -11.83 -16.10
N ASP A 91 3.48 -13.15 -16.15
CA ASP A 91 3.81 -13.83 -17.41
C ASP A 91 2.53 -13.74 -18.21
N GLY A 92 2.32 -12.56 -18.80
CA GLY A 92 1.17 -12.21 -19.58
C GLY A 92 1.11 -13.08 -20.81
N ASP A 93 0.51 -14.25 -20.68
CA ASP A 93 -0.11 -14.97 -21.79
C ASP A 93 -1.59 -14.57 -21.95
N VAL A 94 -2.14 -13.76 -21.03
CA VAL A 94 -3.55 -13.35 -21.06
C VAL A 94 -3.76 -12.00 -21.78
N PHE A 95 -2.73 -11.16 -21.91
CA PHE A 95 -2.87 -9.87 -22.61
C PHE A 95 -2.85 -10.01 -24.13
N ASP A 96 -2.08 -10.94 -24.70
CA ASP A 96 -1.90 -11.06 -26.15
C ASP A 96 -3.16 -11.55 -26.93
N GLY A 97 -4.22 -11.98 -26.24
CA GLY A 97 -5.43 -12.54 -26.87
C GLY A 97 -6.77 -11.86 -26.54
N ILE A 98 -6.82 -10.92 -25.59
CA ILE A 98 -8.09 -10.32 -25.11
C ILE A 98 -8.35 -8.91 -25.67
N GLU A 99 -7.33 -8.18 -26.12
CA GLU A 99 -7.52 -6.84 -26.71
C GLU A 99 -8.33 -6.84 -28.02
N ALA A 100 -8.54 -7.99 -28.66
CA ALA A 100 -9.20 -8.06 -29.96
C ALA A 100 -10.71 -8.38 -29.94
N ARG A 101 -11.36 -8.61 -28.78
CA ARG A 101 -12.75 -9.16 -28.81
C ARG A 101 -13.83 -8.58 -27.89
N ASN A 102 -13.59 -7.58 -27.04
CA ASN A 102 -14.68 -6.96 -26.30
C ASN A 102 -14.48 -5.44 -26.16
N GLU A 103 -15.28 -4.67 -26.89
CA GLU A 103 -15.38 -3.20 -26.77
C GLU A 103 -16.01 -2.77 -25.43
N ASP A 104 -16.60 -3.70 -24.67
CA ASP A 104 -17.01 -3.50 -23.27
C ASP A 104 -15.86 -3.87 -22.31
N HIS A 105 -14.95 -2.92 -22.10
CA HIS A 105 -13.73 -2.98 -21.26
C HIS A 105 -13.92 -3.30 -19.75
N THR A 106 -14.95 -4.05 -19.33
CA THR A 106 -15.32 -4.11 -17.90
C THR A 106 -14.71 -5.26 -17.10
N PHE A 107 -14.13 -6.29 -17.73
CA PHE A 107 -13.57 -7.44 -17.02
C PHE A 107 -12.31 -7.97 -17.70
N ILE A 108 -11.15 -7.63 -17.15
CA ILE A 108 -9.86 -8.23 -17.55
C ILE A 108 -9.53 -9.31 -16.52
N ASN A 109 -9.24 -10.52 -17.02
CA ASN A 109 -8.95 -11.70 -16.24
C ASN A 109 -7.50 -11.66 -15.73
N GLN A 110 -7.30 -11.37 -14.45
CA GLN A 110 -6.01 -11.65 -13.79
C GLN A 110 -6.13 -12.90 -12.92
N ASN A 111 -5.20 -13.83 -13.12
CA ASN A 111 -5.05 -15.07 -12.34
C ASN A 111 -3.63 -15.11 -11.78
N ARG A 112 -3.33 -14.21 -10.82
CA ARG A 112 -1.98 -14.12 -10.24
C ARG A 112 -1.57 -15.36 -9.42
N LEU A 113 -2.54 -16.18 -9.01
CA LEU A 113 -2.31 -17.45 -8.30
C LEU A 113 -2.01 -18.65 -9.21
N SER A 114 -2.08 -18.52 -10.54
CA SER A 114 -1.77 -19.65 -11.45
C SER A 114 -0.34 -20.20 -11.26
N LYS A 115 0.61 -19.34 -10.87
CA LYS A 115 2.00 -19.69 -10.57
C LYS A 115 2.20 -20.37 -9.21
N ARG A 116 1.17 -20.42 -8.35
CA ARG A 116 1.23 -20.97 -6.97
C ARG A 116 0.30 -22.14 -6.79
N ARG A 117 -0.01 -22.83 -7.88
CA ARG A 117 -0.89 -24.00 -7.87
C ARG A 117 -0.27 -25.17 -7.14
N THR A 118 1.04 -25.25 -7.05
CA THR A 118 1.74 -26.31 -6.33
C THR A 118 2.63 -25.71 -5.25
N VAL A 119 2.63 -26.35 -4.08
CA VAL A 119 3.61 -26.12 -3.02
C VAL A 119 4.07 -27.47 -2.50
N ASP A 120 5.36 -27.61 -2.20
CA ASP A 120 5.87 -28.82 -1.58
C ASP A 120 5.90 -28.63 -0.06
N ALA A 121 5.35 -29.60 0.68
CA ALA A 121 5.66 -29.80 2.09
C ALA A 121 6.88 -30.70 2.20
N THR A 122 7.88 -30.31 3.00
CA THR A 122 9.08 -31.12 3.23
C THR A 122 8.88 -32.01 4.46
N LEU A 123 8.63 -33.30 4.23
CA LEU A 123 8.45 -34.29 5.28
C LEU A 123 9.80 -34.99 5.54
N PRO A 124 10.30 -35.04 6.80
CA PRO A 124 11.64 -35.54 7.11
C PRO A 124 11.94 -36.96 6.61
N THR A 125 10.98 -37.87 6.69
CA THR A 125 11.11 -39.28 6.33
C THR A 125 10.56 -39.56 4.94
N SER A 126 9.40 -39.00 4.58
CA SER A 126 8.76 -39.27 3.28
C SER A 126 9.21 -38.37 2.13
N GLY A 127 10.08 -37.40 2.40
CA GLY A 127 10.55 -36.42 1.42
C GLY A 127 9.48 -35.38 1.07
N LYS A 128 9.45 -34.93 -0.19
CA LYS A 128 8.53 -33.88 -0.63
C LYS A 128 7.12 -34.43 -0.89
N LEU A 129 6.11 -33.76 -0.34
CA LEU A 129 4.70 -33.96 -0.66
C LEU A 129 4.18 -32.72 -1.40
N THR A 130 3.93 -32.86 -2.70
CA THR A 130 3.38 -31.76 -3.52
C THR A 130 1.88 -31.61 -3.27
N LEU A 131 1.47 -30.46 -2.78
CA LEU A 131 0.09 -30.04 -2.61
C LEU A 131 -0.34 -29.23 -3.82
N THR A 132 -1.51 -29.54 -4.37
CA THR A 132 -2.05 -28.80 -5.52
C THR A 132 -3.31 -28.04 -5.10
N ALA A 133 -3.31 -26.72 -5.26
CA ALA A 133 -4.50 -25.89 -5.06
C ALA A 133 -5.60 -26.23 -6.07
N PRO A 134 -6.88 -26.17 -5.66
CA PRO A 134 -7.99 -26.29 -6.58
C PRO A 134 -7.95 -25.16 -7.62
N ASN A 135 -8.57 -25.41 -8.78
CA ASN A 135 -8.79 -24.36 -9.78
C ASN A 135 -9.55 -23.18 -9.16
N GLN A 136 -9.26 -21.98 -9.65
CA GLN A 136 -9.80 -20.73 -9.13
C GLN A 136 -10.44 -19.93 -10.26
N PRO A 137 -11.50 -19.16 -10.00
CA PRO A 137 -12.00 -18.21 -10.98
C PRO A 137 -11.00 -17.07 -11.20
N PRO A 138 -10.80 -16.62 -12.44
CA PRO A 138 -10.21 -15.31 -12.72
C PRO A 138 -10.90 -14.18 -11.95
N SER A 139 -10.18 -13.09 -11.67
CA SER A 139 -10.72 -11.93 -10.95
C SER A 139 -11.99 -11.36 -11.59
N GLY A 140 -12.03 -11.30 -12.92
CA GLY A 140 -13.22 -10.87 -13.68
C GLY A 140 -14.41 -11.84 -13.62
N MET A 141 -14.20 -13.08 -13.17
CA MET A 141 -15.22 -14.14 -13.11
C MET A 141 -15.72 -14.45 -11.70
N LEU A 142 -15.08 -13.91 -10.65
CA LEU A 142 -15.41 -14.30 -9.27
C LEU A 142 -16.86 -13.95 -8.88
N TYR A 143 -17.39 -12.85 -9.40
CA TYR A 143 -18.73 -12.33 -9.08
C TYR A 143 -19.63 -12.15 -10.32
N THR A 144 -19.40 -12.93 -11.38
CA THR A 144 -20.19 -12.87 -12.62
C THR A 144 -20.81 -14.23 -12.96
N GLY A 145 -21.73 -14.25 -13.92
CA GLY A 145 -22.38 -15.49 -14.38
C GLY A 145 -23.06 -16.27 -13.24
N PRO A 146 -22.78 -17.59 -13.09
CA PRO A 146 -23.33 -18.41 -12.00
C PRO A 146 -22.97 -17.94 -10.58
N ARG A 147 -22.00 -17.03 -10.45
CA ARG A 147 -21.43 -16.54 -9.18
C ARG A 147 -21.89 -15.13 -8.83
N LYS A 148 -22.79 -14.52 -9.61
CA LYS A 148 -23.26 -13.14 -9.42
C LYS A 148 -23.90 -12.87 -8.05
N ASN A 149 -24.47 -13.91 -7.44
CA ASN A 149 -25.15 -13.87 -6.15
C ASN A 149 -24.24 -14.19 -4.96
N ASN A 150 -22.95 -14.48 -5.18
CA ASN A 150 -22.02 -14.69 -4.08
C ASN A 150 -21.83 -13.40 -3.28
N ASP A 151 -21.56 -13.58 -1.99
CA ASP A 151 -21.12 -12.49 -1.13
C ASP A 151 -19.87 -11.84 -1.71
N LYS A 152 -20.00 -10.55 -2.04
CA LYS A 152 -18.91 -9.77 -2.58
C LYS A 152 -17.97 -9.41 -1.45
N ASN A 153 -16.72 -9.85 -1.58
CA ASN A 153 -15.64 -9.51 -0.67
C ASN A 153 -14.48 -8.93 -1.48
N VAL A 154 -14.35 -7.61 -1.48
CA VAL A 154 -13.28 -6.89 -2.17
C VAL A 154 -12.45 -6.15 -1.14
N PHE A 155 -11.24 -6.64 -0.90
CA PHE A 155 -10.28 -6.03 0.02
C PHE A 155 -9.44 -5.02 -0.74
N ASP A 156 -9.66 -3.76 -0.40
CA ASP A 156 -8.95 -2.63 -0.97
C ASP A 156 -8.75 -1.57 0.12
N PHE A 157 -7.77 -0.69 -0.07
CA PHE A 157 -7.68 0.52 0.72
C PHE A 157 -8.93 1.36 0.51
N LYS A 158 -9.40 2.02 1.57
CA LYS A 158 -10.58 2.91 1.46
C LYS A 158 -10.44 3.94 0.32
N ASP A 159 -9.22 4.41 0.12
CA ASP A 159 -8.81 5.34 -0.91
C ASP A 159 -7.29 5.19 -1.11
N ASN A 160 -6.76 5.86 -2.14
CA ASN A 160 -5.34 5.86 -2.45
C ASN A 160 -4.52 6.77 -1.53
N LYS A 161 -5.09 7.40 -0.49
CA LYS A 161 -4.32 8.35 0.33
C LYS A 161 -3.37 7.64 1.28
N LEU A 162 -2.21 8.26 1.54
CA LEU A 162 -1.23 7.78 2.51
C LEU A 162 -1.86 7.68 3.92
N GLY A 163 -2.66 8.66 4.32
CA GLY A 163 -3.38 8.61 5.59
C GLY A 163 -4.38 7.44 5.72
N SER A 164 -4.74 6.80 4.60
CA SER A 164 -5.64 5.66 4.60
C SER A 164 -4.88 4.36 4.90
N ARG A 165 -4.87 4.03 6.18
CA ARG A 165 -4.33 2.76 6.74
C ARG A 165 -5.37 1.63 6.82
N ILE A 166 -6.59 1.87 6.37
CA ILE A 166 -7.70 0.94 6.59
C ILE A 166 -8.00 0.26 5.27
N VAL A 167 -7.64 -1.02 5.20
CA VAL A 167 -8.21 -1.93 4.23
C VAL A 167 -9.66 -2.19 4.61
N LYS A 168 -10.56 -1.95 3.66
CA LYS A 168 -11.98 -2.20 3.80
C LYS A 168 -12.35 -3.44 3.00
N ASN A 169 -13.32 -4.19 3.51
CA ASN A 169 -14.03 -5.18 2.75
C ASN A 169 -15.23 -4.52 2.07
N PHE A 170 -15.06 -4.11 0.82
CA PHE A 170 -16.14 -3.57 0.01
C PHE A 170 -17.09 -4.69 -0.44
N LYS A 171 -18.40 -4.41 -0.34
CA LYS A 171 -19.49 -5.32 -0.76
C LYS A 171 -19.97 -5.06 -2.19
N ALA A 172 -19.22 -4.27 -2.95
CA ALA A 172 -19.47 -3.95 -4.35
C ALA A 172 -18.25 -4.36 -5.19
N ILE A 173 -18.51 -4.73 -6.46
CA ILE A 173 -17.43 -5.02 -7.41
C ILE A 173 -16.80 -3.69 -7.80
N VAL A 174 -15.49 -3.55 -7.59
CA VAL A 174 -14.75 -2.39 -8.05
C VAL A 174 -14.31 -2.63 -9.50
N LYS A 175 -14.57 -1.65 -10.36
CA LYS A 175 -14.07 -1.65 -11.74
C LYS A 175 -12.89 -0.66 -11.83
N PRO A 176 -11.82 -1.02 -12.55
CA PRO A 176 -11.64 -2.26 -13.31
C PRO A 176 -11.07 -3.41 -12.45
N THR A 177 -11.44 -4.66 -12.76
CA THR A 177 -11.04 -5.84 -11.95
C THR A 177 -9.60 -6.30 -12.17
N TYR A 178 -8.86 -5.75 -13.13
CA TYR A 178 -7.45 -6.13 -13.35
C TYR A 178 -6.52 -5.61 -12.25
N MET A 179 -6.95 -4.65 -11.43
CA MET A 179 -6.16 -4.20 -10.28
C MET A 179 -6.26 -5.17 -9.09
N TYR A 180 -7.01 -6.26 -9.24
CA TYR A 180 -7.29 -7.23 -8.19
C TYR A 180 -6.93 -8.64 -8.63
N ALA A 181 -6.47 -9.42 -7.67
CA ALA A 181 -6.36 -10.86 -7.81
C ALA A 181 -7.53 -11.55 -7.08
N THR A 182 -8.06 -12.63 -7.67
CA THR A 182 -8.84 -13.60 -6.90
C THR A 182 -7.90 -14.30 -5.95
N GLU A 183 -8.21 -14.27 -4.66
CA GLU A 183 -7.27 -14.67 -3.63
C GLU A 183 -7.94 -15.46 -2.51
N HIS A 184 -7.18 -16.35 -1.90
CA HIS A 184 -7.52 -16.93 -0.61
C HIS A 184 -7.05 -15.98 0.51
N ILE A 185 -7.79 -15.90 1.62
CA ILE A 185 -7.28 -15.19 2.81
C ILE A 185 -6.19 -16.01 3.51
N ILE A 186 -6.38 -17.33 3.61
CA ILE A 186 -5.37 -18.29 4.05
C ILE A 186 -4.76 -18.94 2.80
N GLU A 187 -3.46 -18.80 2.62
CA GLU A 187 -2.78 -19.25 1.41
C GLU A 187 -2.48 -20.76 1.40
N LEU A 188 -2.34 -21.35 0.21
CA LEU A 188 -1.96 -22.76 0.03
C LEU A 188 -0.70 -23.13 0.81
N GLN A 189 0.33 -22.26 0.81
CA GLN A 189 1.57 -22.54 1.54
C GLN A 189 1.35 -22.75 3.04
N THR A 190 0.27 -22.19 3.60
CA THR A 190 -0.08 -22.37 5.01
C THR A 190 -0.30 -23.84 5.36
N ILE A 191 -0.87 -24.64 4.45
CA ILE A 191 -1.11 -26.07 4.68
C ILE A 191 0.20 -26.85 4.63
N ALA A 192 1.10 -26.56 3.68
CA ALA A 192 2.42 -27.18 3.66
C ALA A 192 3.20 -26.88 4.94
N MET A 193 3.20 -25.62 5.38
CA MET A 193 3.85 -25.21 6.62
C MET A 193 3.23 -25.83 7.87
N PHE A 194 1.91 -26.03 7.87
CA PHE A 194 1.21 -26.75 8.93
C PHE A 194 1.67 -28.20 9.00
N MET A 195 1.77 -28.90 7.87
CA MET A 195 2.27 -30.27 7.84
C MET A 195 3.70 -30.35 8.39
N GLU A 196 4.59 -29.47 7.92
CA GLU A 196 5.97 -29.38 8.40
C GLU A 196 6.05 -29.08 9.90
N PHE A 197 5.15 -28.25 10.42
CA PHE A 197 5.03 -28.00 11.85
C PHE A 197 4.54 -29.25 12.59
N ALA A 198 3.50 -29.91 12.07
CA ALA A 198 2.88 -31.07 12.67
C ALA A 198 3.84 -32.26 12.78
N VAL A 199 4.61 -32.56 11.74
CA VAL A 199 5.60 -33.66 11.76
C VAL A 199 6.77 -33.38 12.71
N LYS A 200 7.09 -32.11 12.98
CA LYS A 200 8.08 -31.74 14.01
C LYS A 200 7.56 -31.97 15.43
N GLN A 201 6.25 -31.80 15.65
CA GLN A 201 5.61 -32.08 16.94
C GLN A 201 5.38 -33.58 17.14
N ASN A 202 5.06 -34.30 16.07
CA ASN A 202 4.81 -35.74 16.08
C ASN A 202 5.26 -36.36 14.75
N SER A 203 6.40 -37.06 14.76
CA SER A 203 6.99 -37.66 13.56
C SER A 203 6.11 -38.73 12.91
N ALA A 204 5.21 -39.39 13.65
CA ALA A 204 4.26 -40.35 13.09
C ALA A 204 3.28 -39.70 12.08
N LEU A 205 3.09 -38.38 12.16
CA LEU A 205 2.26 -37.64 11.21
C LEU A 205 2.87 -37.58 9.81
N ASP A 206 4.18 -37.84 9.66
CA ASP A 206 4.83 -37.91 8.34
C ASP A 206 4.19 -39.02 7.48
N THR A 207 4.18 -40.26 8.01
CA THR A 207 3.54 -41.40 7.36
C THR A 207 2.06 -41.16 7.14
N PHE A 208 1.37 -40.59 8.13
CA PHE A 208 -0.05 -40.23 8.00
C PHE A 208 -0.31 -39.29 6.82
N PHE A 209 0.41 -38.16 6.71
CA PHE A 209 0.21 -37.23 5.60
C PHE A 209 0.53 -37.89 4.26
N ARG A 210 1.56 -38.74 4.21
CA ARG A 210 1.91 -39.44 2.97
C ARG A 210 0.84 -40.44 2.53
N SER A 211 0.26 -41.20 3.45
CA SER A 211 -0.68 -42.28 3.12
C SER A 211 -2.13 -41.82 3.01
N GLU A 212 -2.55 -40.85 3.82
CA GLU A 212 -3.97 -40.49 3.96
C GLU A 212 -4.36 -39.21 3.24
N TRP A 213 -3.45 -38.24 3.10
CA TRP A 213 -3.83 -36.87 2.71
C TRP A 213 -4.52 -36.79 1.35
N SER A 214 -3.97 -37.49 0.37
CA SER A 214 -4.50 -37.58 -1.00
C SER A 214 -5.21 -38.89 -1.28
N ARG A 215 -5.41 -39.75 -0.26
CA ARG A 215 -6.10 -41.03 -0.43
C ARG A 215 -7.57 -40.78 -0.72
N LYS A 216 -8.11 -41.57 -1.65
CA LYS A 216 -9.54 -41.55 -1.94
C LYS A 216 -10.35 -42.03 -0.74
N LEU A 217 -11.30 -41.22 -0.32
CA LEU A 217 -12.25 -41.45 0.75
C LEU A 217 -13.57 -41.96 0.16
N SER A 218 -14.30 -42.77 0.93
CA SER A 218 -15.62 -43.25 0.50
C SER A 218 -16.67 -42.14 0.59
N ALA A 219 -17.60 -42.09 -0.36
CA ALA A 219 -18.71 -41.12 -0.31
C ALA A 219 -19.54 -41.26 0.97
N THR A 220 -19.70 -42.48 1.46
CA THR A 220 -20.40 -42.78 2.72
C THR A 220 -19.69 -42.16 3.92
N SER A 221 -18.37 -42.33 4.04
CA SER A 221 -17.58 -41.72 5.13
C SER A 221 -17.65 -40.20 5.10
N ILE A 222 -17.54 -39.60 3.90
CA ILE A 222 -17.66 -38.15 3.73
C ILE A 222 -19.07 -37.67 4.10
N ALA A 223 -20.11 -38.40 3.70
CA ALA A 223 -21.48 -38.06 4.04
C ALA A 223 -21.78 -38.21 5.53
N ALA A 224 -21.17 -39.18 6.21
CA ALA A 224 -21.38 -39.48 7.62
C ALA A 224 -20.58 -38.61 8.60
N ARG A 225 -19.64 -37.79 8.10
CA ARG A 225 -18.76 -36.98 8.97
C ARG A 225 -19.54 -35.97 9.82
N LYS A 226 -19.04 -35.73 11.03
CA LYS A 226 -19.71 -34.94 12.07
C LYS A 226 -19.42 -33.46 11.87
N GLY A 227 -20.48 -32.67 11.77
CA GLY A 227 -20.35 -31.25 11.47
C GLY A 227 -19.90 -31.02 10.02
N LYS A 228 -20.64 -30.17 9.32
CA LYS A 228 -20.36 -29.83 7.92
C LYS A 228 -20.40 -28.31 7.79
N PRO A 229 -19.50 -27.72 7.01
CA PRO A 229 -19.59 -26.31 6.69
C PRO A 229 -20.91 -26.02 5.97
N SER A 230 -21.39 -24.78 6.06
CA SER A 230 -22.68 -24.36 5.47
C SER A 230 -22.64 -24.25 3.94
N TYR A 231 -21.45 -24.21 3.33
CA TYR A 231 -21.30 -24.17 1.88
C TYR A 231 -21.47 -25.57 1.26
N LYS A 232 -21.91 -25.60 0.00
CA LYS A 232 -22.08 -26.86 -0.74
C LYS A 232 -20.71 -27.45 -1.07
N LEU A 233 -20.51 -28.70 -0.68
CA LEU A 233 -19.40 -29.50 -1.19
C LEU A 233 -19.77 -30.08 -2.54
N THR A 234 -18.90 -29.91 -3.52
CA THR A 234 -18.91 -30.73 -4.73
C THR A 234 -18.17 -32.05 -4.48
N LYS A 235 -17.87 -32.81 -5.53
CA LYS A 235 -17.16 -34.09 -5.46
C LYS A 235 -15.74 -33.88 -4.89
N GLN A 236 -15.65 -33.84 -3.57
CA GLN A 236 -14.41 -33.95 -2.81
C GLN A 236 -14.28 -35.40 -2.39
N ASP A 237 -13.19 -36.05 -2.75
CA ASP A 237 -12.95 -37.46 -2.44
C ASP A 237 -11.63 -37.69 -1.72
N THR A 238 -10.97 -36.65 -1.21
CA THR A 238 -9.73 -36.76 -0.41
C THR A 238 -9.76 -35.83 0.80
N LEU A 239 -8.92 -36.09 1.81
CA LEU A 239 -8.75 -35.16 2.94
C LEU A 239 -8.24 -33.80 2.48
N MET A 240 -7.26 -33.80 1.59
CA MET A 240 -6.71 -32.61 0.95
C MET A 240 -7.81 -31.72 0.38
N ALA A 241 -8.69 -32.31 -0.42
CA ALA A 241 -9.83 -31.65 -1.04
C ALA A 241 -10.80 -31.05 0.00
N LEU A 242 -11.14 -31.81 1.04
CA LEU A 242 -12.02 -31.34 2.12
C LEU A 242 -11.41 -30.18 2.90
N ILE A 243 -10.10 -30.19 3.16
CA ILE A 243 -9.41 -29.15 3.93
C ILE A 243 -9.15 -27.89 3.09
N PHE A 244 -8.96 -28.03 1.77
CA PHE A 244 -8.82 -26.87 0.88
C PHE A 244 -10.12 -26.16 0.55
N GLU A 245 -11.25 -26.89 0.52
CA GLU A 245 -12.54 -26.29 0.21
C GLU A 245 -12.91 -25.09 1.13
N PRO A 246 -12.67 -25.12 2.46
CA PRO A 246 -12.80 -23.96 3.34
C PRO A 246 -12.02 -22.73 2.89
N MET A 247 -10.85 -22.91 2.29
CA MET A 247 -10.00 -21.81 1.84
C MET A 247 -10.57 -21.14 0.59
N GLY A 248 -11.39 -21.86 -0.18
CA GLY A 248 -12.06 -21.39 -1.39
C GLY A 248 -11.84 -22.36 -2.55
N SER A 249 -12.85 -22.52 -3.41
CA SER A 249 -12.71 -23.31 -4.63
C SER A 249 -13.70 -22.83 -5.71
N ILE A 250 -13.64 -23.39 -6.92
CA ILE A 250 -14.68 -23.13 -7.93
C ILE A 250 -16.09 -23.44 -7.39
N SER A 251 -16.17 -24.42 -6.50
CA SER A 251 -17.41 -24.95 -5.92
C SER A 251 -17.84 -24.20 -4.67
N ASN A 252 -16.87 -23.72 -3.89
CA ASN A 252 -17.05 -22.82 -2.77
C ASN A 252 -16.37 -21.45 -3.02
N PRO A 253 -16.90 -20.63 -3.95
CA PRO A 253 -16.30 -19.34 -4.28
C PRO A 253 -16.51 -18.27 -3.21
N THR A 254 -17.34 -18.51 -2.19
CA THR A 254 -17.67 -17.50 -1.16
C THR A 254 -16.51 -17.17 -0.24
N ASN A 255 -15.47 -18.01 -0.24
CA ASN A 255 -14.25 -17.80 0.55
C ASN A 255 -13.10 -17.21 -0.26
N TYR A 256 -13.26 -17.11 -1.59
CA TYR A 256 -12.42 -16.22 -2.39
C TYR A 256 -12.76 -14.77 -2.13
N VAL A 257 -11.75 -13.93 -2.32
CA VAL A 257 -11.88 -12.48 -2.24
C VAL A 257 -11.22 -11.86 -3.46
N LEU A 258 -11.64 -10.66 -3.85
CA LEU A 258 -10.79 -9.81 -4.69
C LEU A 258 -9.87 -9.04 -3.77
N CYS A 259 -8.57 -9.15 -3.97
CA CYS A 259 -7.58 -8.43 -3.18
C CYS A 259 -6.78 -7.53 -4.11
N GLU A 260 -6.66 -6.25 -3.76
CA GLU A 260 -5.78 -5.33 -4.48
C GLU A 260 -4.35 -5.89 -4.46
N GLN A 261 -3.62 -5.73 -5.56
CA GLN A 261 -2.34 -6.38 -5.82
C GLN A 261 -1.27 -6.12 -4.74
N GLN A 262 -1.14 -4.90 -4.26
CA GLN A 262 -0.18 -4.54 -3.21
C GLN A 262 -0.55 -5.20 -1.88
N ILE A 263 -1.84 -5.20 -1.53
CA ILE A 263 -2.34 -5.92 -0.36
C ILE A 263 -2.01 -7.42 -0.48
N ASN A 264 -2.24 -7.99 -1.66
CA ASN A 264 -1.99 -9.40 -1.91
C ASN A 264 -0.51 -9.77 -1.76
N LEU A 265 0.40 -8.91 -2.23
CA LEU A 265 1.83 -9.08 -2.03
C LEU A 265 2.23 -9.07 -0.55
N TYR A 266 1.71 -8.11 0.23
CA TYR A 266 1.99 -8.06 1.66
C TYR A 266 1.50 -9.34 2.36
N LYS A 267 0.32 -9.82 1.99
CA LYS A 267 -0.24 -11.08 2.45
C LYS A 267 0.67 -12.27 2.08
N GLU A 268 1.15 -12.36 0.84
CA GLU A 268 2.12 -13.40 0.45
C GLU A 268 3.39 -13.35 1.29
N ARG A 269 4.01 -12.17 1.45
CA ARG A 269 5.26 -12.02 2.21
C ARG A 269 5.08 -12.45 3.67
N LEU A 270 3.92 -12.14 4.24
CA LEU A 270 3.52 -12.61 5.57
C LEU A 270 3.49 -14.15 5.63
N TRP A 271 2.77 -14.80 4.71
CA TRP A 271 2.59 -16.25 4.72
C TRP A 271 3.87 -17.02 4.35
N SER A 272 4.68 -16.49 3.43
CA SER A 272 5.93 -17.11 2.98
C SER A 272 7.12 -16.90 3.93
N ALA A 273 6.92 -16.24 5.07
CA ALA A 273 8.00 -15.91 6.02
C ALA A 273 9.18 -15.14 5.40
N LYS A 274 8.95 -14.43 4.29
CA LYS A 274 9.96 -13.55 3.68
C LYS A 274 10.19 -12.37 4.62
N LYS A 275 11.39 -12.27 5.20
CA LYS A 275 11.76 -11.38 6.32
C LYS A 275 11.70 -9.86 6.04
N ALA A 276 11.22 -9.41 4.89
CA ALA A 276 11.07 -7.98 4.63
C ALA A 276 9.80 -7.68 3.80
N LEU A 277 8.96 -6.75 4.28
CA LEU A 277 7.90 -6.14 3.45
C LEU A 277 8.55 -5.36 2.30
N MET A 278 9.56 -4.55 2.68
CA MET A 278 10.55 -3.93 1.83
C MET A 278 11.91 -4.13 2.50
N GLU A 279 12.95 -4.46 1.70
CA GLU A 279 14.29 -4.70 2.23
C GLU A 279 14.79 -3.48 3.03
N PRO A 280 15.39 -3.68 4.22
CA PRO A 280 15.88 -2.61 5.10
C PRO A 280 16.67 -1.50 4.39
N GLU A 281 17.69 -1.87 3.62
CA GLU A 281 18.55 -0.90 2.96
C GLU A 281 17.83 -0.18 1.82
N THR A 282 16.96 -0.88 1.08
CA THR A 282 16.13 -0.25 0.06
C THR A 282 15.17 0.77 0.69
N TYR A 283 14.56 0.45 1.83
CA TYR A 283 13.70 1.39 2.56
C TYR A 283 14.49 2.63 3.00
N LYS A 284 15.63 2.43 3.66
CA LYS A 284 16.52 3.50 4.11
C LYS A 284 16.96 4.41 2.97
N GLU A 285 17.39 3.82 1.85
CA GLU A 285 17.78 4.56 0.66
C GLU A 285 16.60 5.37 0.11
N THR A 286 15.40 4.81 0.13
CA THR A 286 14.16 5.49 -0.32
C THR A 286 13.82 6.67 0.57
N VAL A 287 13.93 6.55 1.90
CA VAL A 287 13.78 7.68 2.83
C VAL A 287 14.79 8.78 2.51
N LYS A 288 16.07 8.43 2.37
CA LYS A 288 17.14 9.40 2.05
C LYS A 288 16.91 10.11 0.72
N ASN A 289 16.48 9.37 -0.28
CA ASN A 289 16.14 9.91 -1.59
C ASN A 289 14.91 10.84 -1.50
N ALA A 290 13.89 10.47 -0.73
CA ALA A 290 12.68 11.28 -0.57
C ALA A 290 12.95 12.60 0.15
N VAL A 291 13.67 12.58 1.29
CA VAL A 291 13.98 13.82 2.03
C VAL A 291 14.89 14.77 1.25
N LYS A 292 15.70 14.23 0.32
CA LYS A 292 16.49 15.01 -0.66
C LYS A 292 15.70 15.41 -1.91
N GLY A 293 14.42 15.08 -1.99
CA GLY A 293 13.55 15.37 -3.14
C GLY A 293 13.88 14.60 -4.42
N ALA A 294 14.66 13.52 -4.35
CA ALA A 294 14.92 12.65 -5.50
C ALA A 294 13.67 11.85 -5.91
N VAL A 295 12.83 11.49 -4.94
CA VAL A 295 11.58 10.75 -5.12
C VAL A 295 10.49 11.35 -4.21
N PRO A 296 9.19 11.12 -4.48
CA PRO A 296 8.15 11.57 -3.57
C PRO A 296 8.15 10.77 -2.25
N SER A 297 7.71 11.40 -1.16
CA SER A 297 7.60 10.75 0.15
C SER A 297 6.63 9.56 0.19
N SER A 298 5.69 9.52 -0.76
CA SER A 298 4.78 8.40 -0.95
C SER A 298 5.52 7.07 -1.13
N ASP A 299 6.74 7.07 -1.65
CA ASP A 299 7.50 5.84 -1.92
C ASP A 299 7.91 5.10 -0.64
N TYR A 300 8.29 5.81 0.43
CA TYR A 300 8.56 5.16 1.72
C TYR A 300 7.32 5.12 2.62
N LEU A 301 6.45 6.14 2.58
CA LEU A 301 5.25 6.19 3.42
C LEU A 301 4.24 5.10 3.04
N SER A 302 4.21 4.64 1.79
CA SER A 302 3.35 3.52 1.37
C SER A 302 3.78 2.20 2.01
N ALA A 303 5.07 2.00 2.26
CA ALA A 303 5.59 0.81 2.93
C ALA A 303 5.21 0.72 4.42
N LEU A 304 4.80 1.84 5.01
CA LEU A 304 4.33 1.92 6.40
C LEU A 304 2.81 1.71 6.52
N ARG A 305 2.08 1.55 5.40
CA ARG A 305 0.63 1.31 5.43
C ARG A 305 0.34 -0.09 5.99
N LEU A 306 -0.71 -0.17 6.78
CA LEU A 306 -1.11 -1.39 7.50
C LEU A 306 -2.37 -1.97 6.87
N VAL A 307 -2.53 -3.29 6.99
CA VAL A 307 -3.68 -4.04 6.45
C VAL A 307 -4.29 -4.89 7.58
N ASN A 308 -5.61 -4.91 7.70
CA ASN A 308 -6.33 -5.81 8.60
C ASN A 308 -7.39 -6.61 7.84
N VAL A 309 -7.28 -7.95 7.82
CA VAL A 309 -8.20 -8.88 7.16
C VAL A 309 -8.81 -9.92 8.12
N MET A 310 -8.78 -9.66 9.43
CA MET A 310 -8.99 -10.69 10.46
C MET A 310 -10.40 -11.30 10.54
N ALA A 311 -11.46 -10.57 10.17
CA ALA A 311 -12.82 -11.10 10.29
C ALA A 311 -13.03 -12.34 9.41
N LYS A 312 -12.68 -12.25 8.12
CA LYS A 312 -12.81 -13.37 7.16
C LYS A 312 -11.82 -14.51 7.45
N PHE A 313 -10.65 -14.17 8.00
CA PHE A 313 -9.68 -15.16 8.45
C PHE A 313 -10.28 -16.10 9.52
N ARG A 314 -11.03 -15.56 10.51
CA ARG A 314 -11.67 -16.38 11.56
C ARG A 314 -12.69 -17.36 10.98
N ASP A 315 -13.53 -16.93 10.05
CA ASP A 315 -14.54 -17.79 9.43
C ASP A 315 -13.90 -18.97 8.68
N ILE A 316 -12.86 -18.68 7.89
CA ILE A 316 -12.13 -19.70 7.14
C ILE A 316 -11.42 -20.65 8.12
N ASN A 317 -10.76 -20.12 9.15
CA ASN A 317 -10.10 -20.93 10.17
C ASN A 317 -11.08 -21.88 10.89
N ASN A 318 -12.28 -21.41 11.24
CA ASN A 318 -13.29 -22.24 11.89
C ASN A 318 -13.75 -23.39 10.99
N ASN A 319 -13.91 -23.14 9.68
CA ASN A 319 -14.26 -24.19 8.72
C ASN A 319 -13.11 -25.19 8.50
N ILE A 320 -11.85 -24.74 8.52
CA ILE A 320 -10.68 -25.64 8.49
C ILE A 320 -10.68 -26.52 9.75
N LYS A 321 -10.85 -25.92 10.94
CA LYS A 321 -10.96 -26.67 12.20
C LYS A 321 -12.11 -27.68 12.16
N LEU A 322 -13.24 -27.33 11.57
CA LEU A 322 -14.35 -28.26 11.41
C LEU A 322 -13.94 -29.49 10.58
N GLU A 323 -13.31 -29.30 9.43
CA GLU A 323 -12.87 -30.42 8.58
C GLU A 323 -11.70 -31.21 9.21
N LEU A 324 -10.76 -30.54 9.88
CA LEU A 324 -9.68 -31.18 10.63
C LEU A 324 -10.21 -32.06 11.79
N SER A 325 -11.32 -31.68 12.43
CA SER A 325 -11.93 -32.47 13.50
C SER A 325 -12.52 -33.79 13.00
N ASN A 326 -12.76 -33.91 11.70
CA ASN A 326 -13.27 -35.13 11.07
C ASN A 326 -12.16 -36.10 10.64
N VAL A 327 -10.89 -35.71 10.70
CA VAL A 327 -9.78 -36.46 10.11
C VAL A 327 -9.69 -37.89 10.65
N GLY A 328 -9.69 -38.08 11.97
CA GLY A 328 -9.57 -39.42 12.55
C GLY A 328 -10.72 -40.37 12.17
N ALA A 329 -11.94 -39.84 12.02
CA ALA A 329 -13.09 -40.64 11.57
C ALA A 329 -13.03 -40.95 10.07
N LEU A 330 -12.55 -40.00 9.25
CA LEU A 330 -12.43 -40.18 7.80
C LEU A 330 -11.32 -41.17 7.40
N THR A 331 -10.29 -41.31 8.24
CA THR A 331 -9.14 -42.19 7.99
C THR A 331 -9.18 -43.50 8.78
N ASN A 332 -10.19 -43.71 9.62
CA ASN A 332 -10.26 -44.79 10.60
C ASN A 332 -9.04 -44.80 11.56
N GLN A 333 -8.52 -43.62 11.89
CA GLN A 333 -7.42 -43.42 12.83
C GLN A 333 -7.90 -42.51 13.96
N PRO A 334 -8.68 -43.02 14.94
CA PRO A 334 -9.35 -42.19 15.95
C PRO A 334 -8.39 -41.40 16.85
N ASN A 335 -7.12 -41.80 16.92
CA ASN A 335 -6.10 -41.13 17.71
C ASN A 335 -5.42 -39.96 16.97
N VAL A 336 -5.72 -39.75 15.68
CA VAL A 336 -5.20 -38.62 14.92
C VAL A 336 -6.10 -37.41 15.13
N ASP A 337 -5.67 -36.53 16.04
CA ASP A 337 -6.27 -35.21 16.27
C ASP A 337 -5.34 -34.09 15.81
N LEU A 338 -5.73 -33.43 14.72
CA LEU A 338 -4.97 -32.33 14.12
C LEU A 338 -5.34 -30.95 14.68
N ILE A 339 -6.40 -30.83 15.50
CA ILE A 339 -6.89 -29.54 15.98
C ILE A 339 -5.93 -28.84 16.95
N PRO A 340 -5.41 -29.51 17.99
CA PRO A 340 -4.45 -28.89 18.89
C PRO A 340 -3.19 -28.42 18.15
N ILE A 341 -2.72 -29.23 17.19
CA ILE A 341 -1.53 -28.93 16.38
C ILE A 341 -1.79 -27.74 15.45
N TRP A 342 -2.96 -27.68 14.83
CA TRP A 342 -3.37 -26.55 13.97
C TRP A 342 -3.46 -25.25 14.75
N ASN A 343 -4.08 -25.26 15.94
CA ASN A 343 -4.15 -24.09 16.81
C ASN A 343 -2.75 -23.62 17.23
N ALA A 344 -1.89 -24.55 17.66
CA ALA A 344 -0.49 -24.25 18.02
C ALA A 344 0.30 -23.66 16.84
N PHE A 345 0.13 -24.24 15.64
CA PHE A 345 0.73 -23.73 14.41
C PHE A 345 0.27 -22.30 14.11
N LEU A 346 -1.04 -22.02 14.13
CA LEU A 346 -1.54 -20.68 13.83
C LEU A 346 -1.08 -19.65 14.88
N VAL A 347 -1.04 -20.01 16.16
CA VAL A 347 -0.50 -19.15 17.21
C VAL A 347 0.98 -18.85 16.95
N ASP A 348 1.79 -19.86 16.60
CA ASP A 348 3.20 -19.66 16.24
C ASP A 348 3.37 -18.74 15.03
N ARG A 349 2.61 -18.99 13.95
CA ARG A 349 2.68 -18.19 12.72
C ARG A 349 2.25 -16.75 12.93
N ILE A 350 1.13 -16.53 13.61
CA ILE A 350 0.62 -15.21 13.93
C ILE A 350 1.61 -14.47 14.82
N SER A 351 2.14 -15.12 15.87
CA SER A 351 3.11 -14.48 16.78
C SER A 351 4.42 -14.12 16.07
N LYS A 352 4.90 -14.98 15.17
CA LYS A 352 6.09 -14.68 14.34
C LYS A 352 5.84 -13.50 13.41
N ALA A 353 4.68 -13.46 12.75
CA ALA A 353 4.26 -12.36 11.90
C ALA A 353 4.18 -11.03 12.67
N GLU A 354 3.53 -11.03 13.84
CA GLU A 354 3.43 -9.86 14.72
C GLU A 354 4.80 -9.37 15.19
N SER A 355 5.62 -10.28 15.73
CA SER A 355 6.96 -9.98 16.24
C SER A 355 7.84 -9.40 15.14
N TRP A 356 7.84 -10.03 13.97
CA TRP A 356 8.64 -9.57 12.84
C TRP A 356 8.15 -8.23 12.30
N GLY A 357 6.86 -8.05 12.06
CA GLY A 357 6.30 -6.77 11.61
C GLY A 357 6.57 -5.63 12.60
N THR A 358 6.40 -5.90 13.89
CA THR A 358 6.70 -4.94 14.97
C THR A 358 8.19 -4.59 15.00
N ALA A 359 9.09 -5.58 14.94
CA ALA A 359 10.53 -5.36 14.92
C ALA A 359 10.98 -4.56 13.69
N TRP A 360 10.42 -4.88 12.52
CA TRP A 360 10.69 -4.15 11.28
C TRP A 360 10.27 -2.69 11.44
N LEU A 361 9.03 -2.41 11.83
CA LEU A 361 8.52 -1.05 12.02
C LEU A 361 9.28 -0.28 13.12
N ALA A 362 9.57 -0.92 14.25
CA ALA A 362 10.32 -0.33 15.37
C ALA A 362 11.73 0.11 14.96
N SER A 363 12.36 -0.57 14.00
CA SER A 363 13.65 -0.15 13.43
C SER A 363 13.53 1.00 12.42
N ARG A 364 12.44 1.05 11.62
CA ARG A 364 12.26 2.04 10.56
C ARG A 364 11.76 3.39 11.05
N PHE A 365 10.92 3.44 12.08
CA PHE A 365 10.41 4.72 12.58
C PHE A 365 11.53 5.66 13.05
N PRO A 366 12.44 5.26 13.96
CA PRO A 366 13.52 6.14 14.41
C PRO A 366 14.47 6.57 13.29
N GLU A 367 14.75 5.67 12.35
CA GLU A 367 15.57 5.96 11.18
C GLU A 367 14.91 7.00 10.28
N THR A 368 13.61 6.86 10.02
CA THR A 368 12.82 7.80 9.21
C THR A 368 12.72 9.16 9.90
N GLU A 369 12.38 9.17 11.20
CA GLU A 369 12.32 10.38 12.03
C GLU A 369 13.66 11.14 11.98
N LYS A 370 14.79 10.44 12.15
CA LYS A 370 16.14 11.03 12.10
C LYS A 370 16.43 11.73 10.77
N GLU A 371 16.14 11.08 9.64
CA GLU A 371 16.41 11.66 8.32
C GLU A 371 15.49 12.86 8.02
N ILE A 372 14.21 12.79 8.40
CA ILE A 372 13.26 13.91 8.27
C ILE A 372 13.70 15.10 9.15
N ASP A 373 14.06 14.86 10.41
CA ASP A 373 14.47 15.90 11.34
C ASP A 373 15.76 16.61 10.87
N ALA A 374 16.71 15.84 10.36
CA ALA A 374 17.94 16.38 9.77
C ALA A 374 17.62 17.26 8.54
N ALA A 375 16.70 16.82 7.68
CA ALA A 375 16.26 17.61 6.53
C ALA A 375 15.52 18.89 6.96
N ILE A 376 14.59 18.81 7.92
CA ILE A 376 13.89 19.98 8.48
C ILE A 376 14.90 20.99 9.04
N LYS A 377 15.91 20.53 9.80
CA LYS A 377 16.97 21.40 10.32
C LYS A 377 17.75 22.09 9.20
N LYS A 378 18.17 21.34 8.16
CA LYS A 378 18.85 21.89 6.97
C LYS A 378 18.00 22.98 6.32
N TYR A 379 16.74 22.67 6.00
CA TYR A 379 15.88 23.59 5.25
C TYR A 379 15.43 24.80 6.07
N ARG A 380 15.31 24.69 7.40
CA ARG A 380 15.07 25.86 8.28
C ARG A 380 16.23 26.85 8.24
N ALA A 381 17.46 26.35 8.26
CA ALA A 381 18.65 27.20 8.15
C ALA A 381 18.72 27.88 6.78
N MET A 382 18.53 27.10 5.71
CA MET A 382 18.51 27.60 4.32
C MET A 382 17.40 28.65 4.11
N TYR A 383 16.19 28.41 4.62
CA TYR A 383 15.08 29.36 4.52
C TYR A 383 15.44 30.74 5.10
N ARG A 384 16.00 30.77 6.32
CA ARG A 384 16.41 32.02 6.97
C ARG A 384 17.49 32.75 6.19
N GLN A 385 18.48 32.01 5.68
CA GLN A 385 19.55 32.57 4.87
C GLN A 385 18.98 33.21 3.59
N LEU A 386 18.15 32.47 2.85
CA LEU A 386 17.54 32.98 1.61
C LEU A 386 16.65 34.19 1.87
N GLN A 387 15.87 34.21 2.96
CA GLN A 387 15.10 35.41 3.31
C GLN A 387 15.98 36.64 3.51
N GLN A 388 17.12 36.49 4.19
CA GLN A 388 18.07 37.59 4.40
C GLN A 388 18.71 38.05 3.09
N GLU A 389 19.05 37.11 2.20
CA GLU A 389 19.64 37.40 0.89
C GLU A 389 18.63 38.07 -0.05
N GLU A 390 17.36 37.65 -0.02
CA GLU A 390 16.27 38.16 -0.86
C GLU A 390 15.74 39.53 -0.40
N SER A 391 15.81 39.86 0.89
CA SER A 391 15.37 41.17 1.42
C SER A 391 16.51 42.14 1.74
N GLY A 392 17.76 41.70 1.65
CA GLY A 392 18.93 42.47 2.07
C GLY A 392 19.49 43.41 1.00
N VAL A 393 20.55 44.15 1.35
CA VAL A 393 21.25 45.07 0.44
C VAL A 393 21.84 44.38 -0.81
N LYS A 394 22.02 43.05 -0.76
CA LYS A 394 22.51 42.23 -1.88
C LYS A 394 21.41 41.55 -2.69
N ALA A 395 20.13 41.91 -2.48
CA ALA A 395 18.99 41.25 -3.13
C ALA A 395 19.10 41.22 -4.66
N ALA A 396 19.52 42.32 -5.30
CA ALA A 396 19.69 42.37 -6.75
C ALA A 396 20.79 41.42 -7.26
N GLN A 397 21.93 41.36 -6.56
CA GLN A 397 23.02 40.44 -6.88
C GLN A 397 22.59 38.98 -6.68
N HIS A 398 21.88 38.70 -5.58
CA HIS A 398 21.33 37.39 -5.30
C HIS A 398 20.34 36.95 -6.38
N ALA A 399 19.39 37.81 -6.78
CA ALA A 399 18.42 37.52 -7.84
C ALA A 399 19.09 37.22 -9.20
N ALA A 400 20.15 37.95 -9.57
CA ALA A 400 20.91 37.68 -10.78
C ALA A 400 21.66 36.33 -10.73
N SER A 401 22.22 35.99 -9.56
CA SER A 401 22.87 34.71 -9.30
C SER A 401 21.88 33.54 -9.34
N GLN A 402 20.73 33.68 -8.68
CA GLN A 402 19.62 32.74 -8.71
C GLN A 402 19.19 32.45 -10.15
N LYS A 403 18.94 33.49 -10.96
CA LYS A 403 18.52 33.32 -12.37
C LYS A 403 19.56 32.58 -13.21
N THR A 404 20.83 32.93 -13.06
CA THR A 404 21.94 32.24 -13.76
C THR A 404 21.99 30.77 -13.37
N ARG A 405 21.92 30.48 -12.07
CA ARG A 405 21.97 29.10 -11.57
C ARG A 405 20.74 28.29 -11.97
N GLN A 406 19.57 28.91 -11.93
CA GLN A 406 18.32 28.30 -12.38
C GLN A 406 18.42 27.89 -13.85
N ASN A 407 18.88 28.78 -14.74
CA ASN A 407 19.03 28.47 -16.16
C ASN A 407 19.97 27.26 -16.39
N GLN A 408 21.08 27.17 -15.66
CA GLN A 408 22.00 26.03 -15.72
C GLN A 408 21.32 24.72 -15.27
N LEU A 409 20.58 24.76 -14.16
CA LEU A 409 19.87 23.60 -13.64
C LEU A 409 18.72 23.18 -14.54
N GLU A 410 18.02 24.13 -15.18
CA GLU A 410 16.97 23.85 -16.16
C GLU A 410 17.53 23.16 -17.41
N GLN A 411 18.72 23.54 -17.86
CA GLN A 411 19.42 22.84 -18.94
C GLN A 411 19.78 21.40 -18.54
N GLN A 412 20.32 21.21 -17.33
CA GLN A 412 20.61 19.88 -16.78
C GLN A 412 19.33 19.04 -16.65
N LEU A 413 18.23 19.65 -16.20
CA LEU A 413 16.94 19.01 -16.05
C LEU A 413 16.39 18.52 -17.39
N ARG A 414 16.49 19.33 -18.45
CA ARG A 414 16.09 18.91 -19.80
C ARG A 414 16.92 17.73 -20.31
N ALA A 415 18.23 17.76 -20.10
CA ALA A 415 19.10 16.65 -20.47
C ALA A 415 18.75 15.37 -19.70
N GLN A 416 18.48 15.50 -18.40
CA GLN A 416 18.11 14.38 -17.54
C GLN A 416 16.74 13.79 -17.90
N ALA A 417 15.74 14.63 -18.19
CA ALA A 417 14.43 14.20 -18.65
C ALA A 417 14.50 13.40 -19.96
N THR A 418 15.42 13.77 -20.87
CA THR A 418 15.69 12.99 -22.09
C THR A 418 16.23 11.59 -21.76
N ARG A 419 17.14 11.47 -20.79
CA ARG A 419 17.67 10.16 -20.34
C ARG A 419 16.58 9.30 -19.71
N ARG A 420 15.74 9.88 -18.84
CA ARG A 420 14.59 9.18 -18.26
C ARG A 420 13.64 8.66 -19.35
N ARG A 421 13.25 9.50 -20.30
CA ARG A 421 12.37 9.09 -21.41
C ARG A 421 12.99 7.97 -22.26
N ALA A 422 14.30 8.02 -22.50
CA ALA A 422 15.01 6.93 -23.20
C ALA A 422 14.98 5.62 -22.40
N ALA A 423 15.15 5.69 -21.08
CA ALA A 423 15.01 4.52 -20.20
C ALA A 423 13.57 3.96 -20.19
N GLU A 424 12.56 4.82 -20.13
CA GLU A 424 11.13 4.45 -20.21
C GLU A 424 10.82 3.79 -21.57
N ALA A 425 11.31 4.36 -22.67
CA ALA A 425 11.15 3.79 -24.00
C ALA A 425 11.77 2.39 -24.11
N ARG A 426 12.92 2.15 -23.46
CA ARG A 426 13.53 0.82 -23.41
C ARG A 426 12.64 -0.22 -22.72
N VAL A 427 11.97 0.15 -21.62
CA VAL A 427 11.01 -0.73 -20.95
C VAL A 427 9.85 -1.09 -21.90
N THR A 428 9.30 -0.10 -22.60
CA THR A 428 8.22 -0.32 -23.59
C THR A 428 8.67 -1.23 -24.72
N THR A 429 9.84 -1.01 -25.30
CA THR A 429 10.41 -1.86 -26.36
C THR A 429 10.58 -3.31 -25.89
N LEU A 430 11.10 -3.52 -24.68
CA LEU A 430 11.25 -4.87 -24.11
C LEU A 430 9.89 -5.53 -23.85
N ARG A 431 8.88 -4.78 -23.40
CA ARG A 431 7.51 -5.31 -23.24
C ARG A 431 6.93 -5.76 -24.57
N ASN A 432 7.07 -4.95 -25.61
CA ASN A 432 6.57 -5.27 -26.95
C ASN A 432 7.30 -6.47 -27.57
N SER A 433 8.59 -6.67 -27.25
CA SER A 433 9.37 -7.80 -27.78
C SER A 433 9.00 -9.15 -27.17
N ARG A 434 8.16 -9.19 -26.13
CA ARG A 434 7.63 -10.43 -25.51
C ARG A 434 6.66 -11.19 -26.41
N LYS A 435 5.96 -10.49 -27.31
CA LYS A 435 4.91 -11.07 -28.15
C LYS A 435 5.49 -12.18 -29.04
N GLY A 436 4.84 -13.34 -29.03
CA GLY A 436 5.26 -14.51 -29.80
C GLY A 436 6.55 -15.21 -29.32
N LYS A 437 7.07 -14.89 -28.13
CA LYS A 437 8.26 -15.53 -27.55
C LYS A 437 7.90 -16.78 -26.73
N THR A 438 8.83 -17.72 -26.63
CA THR A 438 8.71 -18.91 -25.77
C THR A 438 8.76 -18.53 -24.28
N ALA A 439 8.32 -19.42 -23.39
CA ALA A 439 8.35 -19.17 -21.94
C ALA A 439 9.77 -18.85 -21.43
N ALA A 440 10.79 -19.58 -21.89
CA ALA A 440 12.18 -19.32 -21.53
C ALA A 440 12.67 -17.94 -22.02
N GLN A 441 12.32 -17.56 -23.25
CA GLN A 441 12.63 -16.23 -23.79
C GLN A 441 11.90 -15.12 -23.04
N LYS A 442 10.63 -15.32 -22.68
CA LYS A 442 9.84 -14.39 -21.86
C LYS A 442 10.49 -14.17 -20.50
N ASN A 443 10.99 -15.23 -19.85
CA ASN A 443 11.72 -15.11 -18.59
C ASN A 443 12.98 -14.24 -18.73
N THR A 444 13.76 -14.45 -19.79
CA THR A 444 14.94 -13.60 -20.07
C THR A 444 14.54 -12.15 -20.31
N ILE A 445 13.50 -11.90 -21.10
CA ILE A 445 13.00 -10.53 -21.36
C ILE A 445 12.47 -9.88 -20.08
N ASN A 446 11.76 -10.61 -19.22
CA ASN A 446 11.28 -10.11 -17.93
C ASN A 446 12.45 -9.67 -17.03
N ASN A 447 13.54 -10.43 -17.00
CA ASN A 447 14.75 -10.04 -16.27
C ASN A 447 15.34 -8.74 -16.83
N GLN A 448 15.37 -8.57 -18.15
CA GLN A 448 15.80 -7.32 -18.79
C GLN A 448 14.85 -6.14 -18.50
N ILE A 449 13.54 -6.39 -18.44
CA ILE A 449 12.53 -5.39 -18.04
C ILE A 449 12.78 -4.93 -16.61
N SER A 450 13.02 -5.86 -15.68
CA SER A 450 13.34 -5.53 -14.28
C SER A 450 14.58 -4.63 -14.17
N VAL A 451 15.66 -4.96 -14.90
CA VAL A 451 16.86 -4.11 -14.96
C VAL A 451 16.55 -2.74 -15.58
N ALA A 452 15.79 -2.69 -16.68
CA ALA A 452 15.42 -1.44 -17.32
C ALA A 452 14.54 -0.54 -16.43
N LYS A 453 13.61 -1.13 -15.65
CA LYS A 453 12.82 -0.41 -14.64
C LYS A 453 13.69 0.19 -13.53
N LYS A 454 14.69 -0.56 -13.05
CA LYS A 454 15.68 -0.02 -12.09
C LYS A 454 16.43 1.17 -12.68
N ASN A 455 16.76 1.14 -13.97
CA ASN A 455 17.38 2.28 -14.66
C ASN A 455 16.43 3.49 -14.73
N VAL A 456 15.15 3.29 -15.06
CA VAL A 456 14.14 4.38 -15.03
C VAL A 456 14.09 5.03 -13.65
N LEU A 457 14.09 4.24 -12.58
CA LEU A 457 14.10 4.75 -11.21
C LEU A 457 15.37 5.56 -10.91
N THR A 458 16.54 5.12 -11.36
CA THR A 458 17.80 5.87 -11.25
C THR A 458 17.72 7.22 -11.96
N GLU A 459 17.25 7.24 -13.21
CA GLU A 459 17.13 8.49 -13.98
C GLU A 459 16.07 9.43 -13.39
N MET A 460 14.96 8.90 -12.86
CA MET A 460 13.94 9.66 -12.16
C MET A 460 14.48 10.28 -10.86
N ARG A 461 15.28 9.54 -10.09
CA ARG A 461 15.94 10.05 -8.88
C ARG A 461 16.86 11.22 -9.20
N ALA A 462 17.70 11.08 -10.23
CA ALA A 462 18.58 12.15 -10.67
C ALA A 462 17.80 13.38 -11.15
N GLU A 463 16.70 13.20 -11.89
CA GLU A 463 15.79 14.28 -12.29
C GLU A 463 15.23 15.02 -11.06
N GLY A 464 14.72 14.27 -10.07
CA GLY A 464 14.18 14.81 -8.83
C GLY A 464 15.19 15.62 -8.01
N VAL A 465 16.45 15.17 -7.95
CA VAL A 465 17.52 15.93 -7.26
C VAL A 465 17.78 17.28 -7.93
N ILE A 466 17.84 17.33 -9.27
CA ILE A 466 18.03 18.58 -10.01
C ILE A 466 16.83 19.52 -9.76
N GLN A 467 15.61 18.97 -9.84
CA GLN A 467 14.38 19.69 -9.53
C GLN A 467 14.37 20.26 -8.11
N ARG A 468 14.73 19.45 -7.10
CA ARG A 468 14.86 19.91 -5.72
C ARG A 468 15.86 21.06 -5.63
N THR A 469 17.02 20.94 -6.28
CA THR A 469 18.08 21.95 -6.26
C THR A 469 17.61 23.29 -6.84
N ILE A 470 16.73 23.29 -7.85
CA ILE A 470 16.10 24.52 -8.36
C ILE A 470 15.25 25.19 -7.27
N HIS A 471 14.49 24.39 -6.51
CA HIS A 471 13.66 24.90 -5.40
C HIS A 471 14.47 25.35 -4.19
N GLU A 472 15.70 24.86 -4.03
CA GLU A 472 16.63 25.33 -3.00
C GLU A 472 17.16 26.75 -3.28
N LEU A 473 16.90 27.32 -4.47
CA LEU A 473 17.39 28.65 -4.82
C LEU A 473 16.60 29.78 -4.18
N CYS A 474 15.32 29.60 -3.79
CA CYS A 474 14.49 30.71 -3.26
C CYS A 474 13.72 30.36 -1.98
N ALA A 475 13.53 31.34 -1.11
CA ALA A 475 12.97 31.12 0.23
C ALA A 475 11.54 30.59 0.17
N HIS A 476 10.71 31.10 -0.75
CA HIS A 476 9.34 30.62 -0.91
C HIS A 476 9.27 29.11 -1.19
N SER A 477 10.08 28.62 -2.14
CA SER A 477 10.13 27.19 -2.48
C SER A 477 10.67 26.35 -1.32
N VAL A 478 11.69 26.83 -0.61
CA VAL A 478 12.21 26.15 0.58
C VAL A 478 11.15 26.04 1.69
N ASN A 479 10.30 27.06 1.87
CA ASN A 479 9.19 26.98 2.81
C ASN A 479 8.15 25.91 2.43
N LEU A 480 7.88 25.72 1.13
CA LEU A 480 7.03 24.63 0.66
C LEU A 480 7.67 23.26 0.95
N ILE A 481 9.00 23.13 0.79
CA ILE A 481 9.74 21.91 1.15
C ILE A 481 9.58 21.62 2.65
N LEU A 482 9.77 22.62 3.50
CA LEU A 482 9.58 22.50 4.95
C LEU A 482 8.17 22.05 5.31
N THR A 483 7.15 22.63 4.65
CA THR A 483 5.74 22.26 4.85
C THR A 483 5.52 20.77 4.56
N ASN A 484 6.08 20.27 3.45
CA ASN A 484 5.97 18.87 3.07
C ASN A 484 6.69 17.93 4.06
N LEU A 485 7.89 18.29 4.50
CA LEU A 485 8.65 17.50 5.48
C LEU A 485 7.96 17.45 6.85
N LEU A 486 7.28 18.53 7.26
CA LEU A 486 6.47 18.54 8.48
C LEU A 486 5.22 17.65 8.33
N ALA A 487 4.59 17.63 7.15
CA ALA A 487 3.49 16.70 6.87
C ALA A 487 3.95 15.23 6.92
N ASP A 488 5.12 14.94 6.35
CA ASP A 488 5.77 13.62 6.44
C ASP A 488 6.05 13.21 7.90
N GLN A 489 6.65 14.11 8.68
CA GLN A 489 6.93 13.88 10.10
C GLN A 489 5.64 13.55 10.86
N SER A 490 4.58 14.33 10.64
CA SER A 490 3.27 14.08 11.25
C SER A 490 2.72 12.70 10.86
N ARG A 491 2.84 12.32 9.58
CA ARG A 491 2.37 11.02 9.08
C ARG A 491 3.13 9.85 9.72
N VAL A 492 4.45 9.97 9.86
CA VAL A 492 5.29 8.96 10.53
C VAL A 492 4.85 8.79 11.99
N VAL A 493 4.57 9.89 12.70
CA VAL A 493 4.05 9.85 14.07
C VAL A 493 2.67 9.17 14.13
N GLU A 494 1.77 9.45 13.18
CA GLU A 494 0.45 8.80 13.09
C GLU A 494 0.56 7.28 12.90
N TYR A 495 1.45 6.84 12.00
CA TYR A 495 1.70 5.41 11.77
C TYR A 495 2.31 4.73 12.98
N LYS A 496 3.29 5.38 13.64
CA LYS A 496 3.92 4.88 14.87
C LYS A 496 2.90 4.71 15.99
N ARG A 497 1.97 5.66 16.16
CA ARG A 497 0.84 5.53 17.10
C ARG A 497 -0.08 4.37 16.73
N GLY A 498 -0.37 4.19 15.44
CA GLY A 498 -1.19 3.09 14.94
C GLY A 498 -0.59 1.69 15.15
N MET A 499 0.74 1.59 15.28
CA MET A 499 1.43 0.34 15.59
C MET A 499 1.13 -0.15 17.02
N VAL A 500 0.93 0.77 17.96
CA VAL A 500 0.59 0.48 19.37
C VAL A 500 -0.84 -0.05 19.43
N GLY A 501 -1.02 -1.34 19.15
CA GLY A 501 -2.33 -1.98 19.05
C GLY A 501 -2.51 -2.92 17.86
N LEU A 502 -1.48 -3.05 17.00
CA LEU A 502 -1.45 -4.13 16.00
C LEU A 502 -1.26 -5.47 16.70
N LYS A 503 -2.39 -6.06 17.11
CA LYS A 503 -2.49 -7.45 17.49
C LYS A 503 -3.41 -8.15 16.50
N LEU A 504 -2.88 -9.16 15.85
CA LEU A 504 -3.66 -10.12 15.12
C LEU A 504 -4.45 -10.94 16.14
N THR A 505 -5.76 -11.01 15.95
CA THR A 505 -6.63 -11.84 16.79
C THR A 505 -6.16 -13.28 16.75
N ARG A 506 -5.89 -13.86 17.92
CA ARG A 506 -5.52 -15.27 18.05
C ARG A 506 -6.76 -16.17 17.86
N PRO A 507 -6.59 -17.34 17.25
CA PRO A 507 -7.67 -18.28 16.96
C PRO A 507 -8.26 -18.98 18.20
#